data_AF-A0A0A0MQH1-F1
#
_entry.id   AF-A0A0A0MQH1-F1
#
_cell.length_a   1.000
_cell.length_b   1.000
_cell.length_c   1.000
_cell.angle_alpha   90.00
_cell.angle_beta   90.00
_cell.angle_gamma   90.00
#
_symmetry.space_group_name_H-M   'P 1'
#
loop_
_entity.id
_entity.type
_entity.pdbx_description
1 polymer ?
#
loop_
_entity_poly.entity_id
_entity_poly.type
_entity_poly.pdbx_seq_one_letter_code
_entity_poly.pdbx_strand_id
1 'polypeptide(L)'
;MAVFDTPEEAFGVLRPVCVQLTKTQTVENVEHLQTQLQAISDTALQELQQYILFPLRFALKTPGPKRERLVQSVVECLTFVLSSTCVREQELLQELFSELSACLYSPSSQKPAALSEELKLAVIQGLSTLMHSAYRDIILTFYEPSILPRLGFAVSLLLGLAEQEKSKQIKIAALQCLQVLL
;
A
#
# COMPACT_ATOMS: atom_id res chain seq x y z
N MET A 1 11.84 -8.15 -19.93
CA MET A 1 10.87 -9.08 -20.53
C MET A 1 10.37 -9.94 -19.39
N ALA A 2 9.07 -9.96 -19.13
CA ALA A 2 8.51 -10.86 -18.11
C ALA A 2 8.82 -12.31 -18.49
N VAL A 3 9.08 -13.14 -17.48
CA VAL A 3 9.36 -14.58 -17.64
C VAL A 3 8.07 -15.39 -17.60
N PHE A 4 7.03 -14.87 -16.94
CA PHE A 4 5.72 -15.51 -16.80
C PHE A 4 4.62 -14.62 -17.37
N ASP A 5 4.03 -15.04 -18.49
CA ASP A 5 3.00 -14.29 -19.21
C ASP A 5 1.59 -14.78 -18.88
N THR A 6 1.42 -16.03 -18.43
CA THR A 6 0.10 -16.59 -18.11
C THR A 6 -0.22 -16.51 -16.60
N PRO A 7 -1.47 -16.22 -16.21
CA PRO A 7 -1.89 -16.23 -14.81
C PRO A 7 -1.67 -17.59 -14.13
N GLU A 8 -1.81 -18.70 -14.85
CA GLU A 8 -1.65 -20.05 -14.29
C GLU A 8 -0.19 -20.33 -13.89
N GLU A 9 0.76 -19.99 -14.74
CA GLU A 9 2.20 -20.12 -14.45
C GLU A 9 2.62 -19.18 -13.33
N ALA A 10 2.18 -17.92 -13.40
CA ALA A 10 2.42 -16.91 -12.38
C ALA A 10 1.86 -17.37 -11.02
N PHE A 11 0.65 -17.94 -10.99
CA PHE A 11 0.04 -18.47 -9.77
C PHE A 11 0.85 -19.63 -9.20
N GLY A 12 1.35 -20.53 -10.03
CA GLY A 12 2.20 -21.65 -9.61
C GLY A 12 3.44 -21.20 -8.84
N VAL A 13 4.09 -20.12 -9.29
CA VAL A 13 5.30 -19.57 -8.66
C VAL A 13 4.97 -18.68 -7.45
N LEU A 14 3.91 -17.87 -7.52
CA LEU A 14 3.53 -16.95 -6.46
C LEU A 14 2.91 -17.64 -5.24
N ARG A 15 2.07 -18.66 -5.47
CA ARG A 15 1.35 -19.38 -4.40
C ARG A 15 2.23 -19.79 -3.21
N PRO A 16 3.37 -20.50 -3.39
CA PRO A 16 4.18 -20.91 -2.24
C PRO A 16 4.71 -19.71 -1.44
N VAL A 17 5.05 -18.61 -2.11
CA VAL A 17 5.58 -17.41 -1.47
C VAL A 17 4.48 -16.65 -0.73
N CYS A 18 3.31 -16.48 -1.36
CA CYS A 18 2.14 -15.87 -0.72
C CYS A 18 1.70 -16.66 0.53
N VAL A 19 1.68 -17.99 0.45
CA VAL A 19 1.37 -18.87 1.60
C VAL A 19 2.43 -18.77 2.69
N GLN A 20 3.71 -18.63 2.33
CA GLN A 20 4.77 -18.48 3.31
C GLN A 20 4.68 -17.13 4.05
N LEU A 21 4.32 -16.05 3.34
CA LEU A 21 4.15 -14.73 3.93
C LEU A 21 2.98 -14.66 4.92
N THR A 22 1.87 -15.36 4.66
CA THR A 22 0.75 -15.43 5.62
C THR A 22 1.11 -16.21 6.88
N LYS A 23 1.96 -17.25 6.77
CA LYS A 23 2.44 -18.03 7.92
C LYS A 23 3.47 -17.27 8.74
N THR A 24 4.42 -16.62 8.08
CA THR A 24 5.56 -15.95 8.70
C THR A 24 5.80 -14.60 8.05
N GLN A 25 5.47 -13.53 8.77
CA GLN A 25 5.59 -12.15 8.29
C GLN A 25 7.00 -11.61 8.59
N THR A 26 7.95 -11.89 7.71
CA THR A 26 9.33 -11.40 7.82
C THR A 26 9.71 -10.56 6.60
N VAL A 27 10.72 -9.71 6.75
CA VAL A 27 11.20 -8.83 5.67
C VAL A 27 11.68 -9.67 4.49
N GLU A 28 12.39 -10.76 4.77
CA GLU A 28 12.94 -11.67 3.76
C GLU A 28 11.84 -12.32 2.91
N ASN A 29 10.71 -12.69 3.53
CA ASN A 29 9.58 -13.26 2.79
C ASN A 29 8.89 -12.23 1.89
N VAL A 30 8.87 -10.96 2.29
CA VAL A 30 8.31 -9.88 1.47
C VAL A 30 9.26 -9.55 0.31
N GLU A 31 10.55 -9.43 0.56
CA GLU A 31 11.58 -9.22 -0.47
C GLU A 31 11.60 -10.37 -1.49
N HIS A 32 11.43 -11.61 -1.02
CA HIS A 32 11.30 -12.78 -1.90
C HIS A 32 10.05 -12.69 -2.78
N LEU A 33 8.90 -12.27 -2.23
CA LEU A 33 7.69 -12.04 -3.02
C LEU A 33 7.92 -10.95 -4.07
N GLN A 34 8.48 -9.81 -3.68
CA GLN A 34 8.76 -8.69 -4.58
C GLN A 34 9.68 -9.10 -5.73
N THR A 35 10.70 -9.91 -5.46
CA THR A 35 11.61 -10.43 -6.48
C THR A 35 10.87 -11.31 -7.51
N GLN A 36 9.95 -12.17 -7.05
CA GLN A 36 9.15 -13.01 -7.96
C GLN A 36 8.19 -12.16 -8.79
N LEU A 37 7.58 -11.11 -8.20
CA LEU A 37 6.65 -10.23 -8.91
C LEU A 37 7.30 -9.49 -10.08
N GLN A 38 8.60 -9.16 -10.01
CA GLN A 38 9.35 -8.53 -11.11
C GLN A 38 9.47 -9.41 -12.37
N ALA A 39 9.30 -10.73 -12.23
CA ALA A 39 9.37 -11.67 -13.34
C ALA A 39 8.01 -11.93 -14.02
N ILE A 40 6.92 -11.30 -13.54
CA ILE A 40 5.55 -11.58 -13.98
C ILE A 40 5.04 -10.41 -14.83
N SER A 41 4.26 -10.71 -15.87
CA SER A 41 3.66 -9.69 -16.73
C SER A 41 2.57 -8.89 -15.98
N ASP A 42 2.39 -7.61 -16.34
CA ASP A 42 1.35 -6.75 -15.77
C ASP A 42 -0.06 -7.35 -15.95
N THR A 43 -0.29 -8.06 -17.07
CA THR A 43 -1.55 -8.77 -17.32
C THR A 43 -1.80 -9.89 -16.33
N ALA A 44 -0.80 -10.73 -16.04
CA ALA A 44 -0.94 -11.80 -15.04
C ALA A 44 -1.04 -11.22 -13.62
N LEU A 45 -0.32 -10.13 -13.33
CA LEU A 45 -0.44 -9.42 -12.05
C LEU A 45 -1.86 -8.85 -11.85
N GLN A 46 -2.49 -8.33 -12.91
CA GLN A 46 -3.85 -7.81 -12.84
C GLN A 46 -4.87 -8.90 -12.48
N GLU A 47 -4.77 -10.08 -13.10
CA GLU A 47 -5.68 -11.21 -12.82
C GLU A 47 -5.46 -11.79 -11.40
N LEU A 48 -4.22 -11.74 -10.90
CA LEU A 48 -3.85 -12.23 -9.57
C LEU A 48 -3.84 -11.14 -8.49
N GLN A 49 -4.27 -9.91 -8.79
CA GLN A 49 -4.09 -8.74 -7.94
C GLN A 49 -4.56 -8.98 -6.50
N GLN A 50 -5.82 -9.42 -6.33
CA GLN A 50 -6.38 -9.65 -4.99
C GLN A 50 -5.67 -10.76 -4.23
N TYR A 51 -5.27 -11.82 -4.94
CA TYR A 51 -4.55 -12.94 -4.35
C TYR A 51 -3.19 -12.48 -3.80
N ILE A 52 -2.47 -11.65 -4.54
CA ILE A 52 -1.15 -11.11 -4.16
C ILE A 52 -1.28 -10.05 -3.06
N LEU A 53 -2.31 -9.20 -3.13
CA LEU A 53 -2.55 -8.17 -2.13
C LEU A 53 -3.00 -8.75 -0.79
N PHE A 54 -3.74 -9.87 -0.78
CA PHE A 54 -4.21 -10.52 0.44
C PHE A 54 -3.12 -10.73 1.51
N PRO A 55 -1.99 -11.41 1.24
CA PRO A 55 -0.94 -11.62 2.24
C PRO A 55 -0.27 -10.31 2.71
N LEU A 56 -0.12 -9.32 1.82
CA LEU A 56 0.45 -8.00 2.16
C LEU A 56 -0.48 -7.24 3.11
N ARG A 57 -1.78 -7.20 2.78
CA ARG A 57 -2.81 -6.60 3.62
C ARG A 57 -2.92 -7.33 4.96
N PHE A 58 -2.87 -8.66 4.96
CA PHE A 58 -2.84 -9.46 6.18
C PHE A 58 -1.66 -9.07 7.08
N ALA A 59 -0.47 -8.89 6.50
CA ALA A 59 0.70 -8.42 7.24
C ALA A 59 0.51 -7.01 7.82
N LEU A 60 -0.19 -6.10 7.15
CA LEU A 60 -0.53 -4.76 7.69
C LEU A 60 -1.63 -4.79 8.76
N LYS A 61 -2.60 -5.71 8.67
CA LYS A 61 -3.75 -5.80 9.60
C LYS A 61 -3.49 -6.62 10.85
N THR A 62 -2.53 -7.55 10.83
CA THR A 62 -2.27 -8.45 11.97
C THR A 62 -2.04 -7.64 13.25
N PRO A 63 -2.78 -7.87 14.34
CA PRO A 63 -2.61 -7.10 15.56
C PRO A 63 -1.27 -7.41 16.23
N GLY A 64 -0.67 -6.42 16.90
CA GLY A 64 0.57 -6.56 17.65
C GLY A 64 1.68 -5.62 17.17
N PRO A 65 2.79 -5.53 17.93
CA PRO A 65 3.92 -4.68 17.58
C PRO A 65 4.61 -5.24 16.33
N LYS A 66 4.73 -4.41 15.30
CA LYS A 66 5.47 -4.72 14.07
C LYS A 66 6.74 -3.90 14.01
N ARG A 67 7.78 -4.51 13.46
CA ARG A 67 9.01 -3.77 13.13
C ARG A 67 8.69 -2.82 11.98
N GLU A 68 9.07 -1.55 12.09
CA GLU A 68 8.85 -0.56 11.02
C GLU A 68 9.39 -1.04 9.67
N ARG A 69 10.57 -1.67 9.66
CA ARG A 69 11.16 -2.25 8.45
C ARG A 69 10.27 -3.28 7.75
N LEU A 70 9.52 -4.08 8.51
CA LEU A 70 8.56 -5.03 7.93
C LEU A 70 7.39 -4.27 7.29
N VAL A 71 6.83 -3.29 8.00
CA VAL A 71 5.74 -2.47 7.47
C VAL A 71 6.18 -1.75 6.20
N GLN A 72 7.36 -1.15 6.22
CA GLN A 72 7.97 -0.48 5.06
C GLN A 72 8.07 -1.43 3.87
N SER A 73 8.70 -2.60 4.06
CA SER A 73 8.88 -3.59 2.98
C SER A 73 7.53 -4.06 2.41
N VAL A 74 6.52 -4.26 3.27
CA VAL A 74 5.16 -4.61 2.82
C VAL A 74 4.53 -3.48 2.01
N VAL A 75 4.65 -2.24 2.46
CA VAL A 75 4.12 -1.05 1.76
C VAL A 75 4.80 -0.85 0.41
N GLU A 76 6.12 -1.03 0.33
CA GLU A 76 6.88 -0.94 -0.92
C GLU A 76 6.47 -2.04 -1.90
N CYS A 77 6.32 -3.28 -1.43
CA CYS A 77 5.85 -4.39 -2.26
C CYS A 77 4.41 -4.17 -2.74
N LEU A 78 3.53 -3.64 -1.88
CA LEU A 78 2.15 -3.29 -2.23
C LEU A 78 2.13 -2.17 -3.29
N THR A 79 2.97 -1.15 -3.11
CA THR A 79 3.11 -0.03 -4.06
C THR A 79 3.57 -0.54 -5.43
N PHE A 80 4.51 -1.49 -5.47
CA PHE A 80 4.93 -2.14 -6.71
C PHE A 80 3.74 -2.80 -7.44
N VAL A 81 2.95 -3.61 -6.73
CA VAL A 81 1.77 -4.27 -7.32
C VAL A 81 0.78 -3.23 -7.85
N LEU A 82 0.50 -2.18 -7.09
CA LEU A 82 -0.41 -1.10 -7.52
C LEU A 82 0.12 -0.29 -8.72
N SER A 83 1.44 -0.18 -8.88
CA SER A 83 2.01 0.51 -10.04
C SER A 83 1.86 -0.26 -11.35
N SER A 84 1.67 -1.58 -11.28
CA SER A 84 1.49 -2.48 -12.43
C SER A 84 0.04 -2.94 -12.64
N THR A 85 -0.88 -2.56 -11.76
CA THR A 85 -2.27 -3.05 -11.78
C THR A 85 -3.28 -1.92 -11.58
N CYS A 86 -4.54 -2.18 -11.91
CA CYS A 86 -5.65 -1.25 -11.72
C CYS A 86 -6.60 -1.79 -10.65
N VAL A 87 -6.94 -0.96 -9.67
CA VAL A 87 -7.92 -1.30 -8.60
C VAL A 87 -9.33 -1.04 -9.11
N ARG A 88 -10.09 -2.12 -9.34
CA ARG A 88 -11.45 -2.08 -9.93
C ARG A 88 -12.57 -2.26 -8.92
N GLU A 89 -12.24 -2.59 -7.67
CA GLU A 89 -13.23 -2.83 -6.62
C GLU A 89 -13.21 -1.69 -5.59
N GLN A 90 -14.40 -1.13 -5.32
CA GLN A 90 -14.59 -0.07 -4.34
C GLN A 90 -14.16 -0.50 -2.94
N GLU A 91 -14.54 -1.70 -2.51
CA GLU A 91 -14.17 -2.22 -1.19
C GLU A 91 -12.65 -2.34 -1.06
N LEU A 92 -11.98 -2.92 -2.06
CA LEU A 92 -10.53 -3.05 -2.07
C LEU A 92 -9.82 -1.68 -1.99
N LEU A 93 -10.27 -0.69 -2.76
CA LEU A 93 -9.72 0.68 -2.69
C LEU A 93 -9.83 1.26 -1.28
N GLN A 94 -11.01 1.18 -0.68
CA GLN A 94 -11.26 1.74 0.66
C GLN A 94 -10.44 1.03 1.72
N GLU A 95 -10.34 -0.29 1.65
CA GLU A 95 -9.58 -1.08 2.61
C GLU A 95 -8.08 -0.78 2.50
N LEU A 96 -7.51 -0.80 1.29
CA LEU A 96 -6.10 -0.46 1.05
C LEU A 96 -5.78 0.95 1.54
N PHE A 97 -6.64 1.92 1.24
CA PHE A 97 -6.47 3.30 1.68
C PHE A 97 -6.44 3.41 3.21
N SER A 98 -7.34 2.69 3.88
CA SER A 98 -7.41 2.65 5.35
C SER A 98 -6.16 2.05 5.96
N GLU A 99 -5.72 0.92 5.40
CA GLU A 99 -4.58 0.14 5.89
C GLU A 99 -3.29 0.94 5.72
N LEU A 100 -3.11 1.62 4.58
CA LEU A 100 -1.99 2.52 4.34
C LEU A 100 -2.05 3.75 5.25
N SER A 101 -3.19 4.44 5.34
CA SER A 101 -3.33 5.63 6.19
C SER A 101 -3.06 5.32 7.67
N ALA A 102 -3.48 4.14 8.14
CA ALA A 102 -3.21 3.67 9.50
C ALA A 102 -1.71 3.44 9.76
N CYS A 103 -0.87 3.22 8.75
CA CYS A 103 0.57 3.09 8.93
C CYS A 103 1.25 4.41 9.32
N LEU A 104 0.64 5.56 9.01
CA LEU A 104 1.16 6.89 9.39
C LEU A 104 0.74 7.30 10.81
N TYR A 105 -0.18 6.57 11.44
CA TYR A 105 -0.79 6.94 12.71
C TYR A 105 -0.66 5.82 13.74
N SER A 106 -0.17 6.14 14.94
CA SER A 106 -0.24 5.22 16.07
C SER A 106 -1.35 5.64 17.03
N PRO A 107 -2.38 4.81 17.27
CA PRO A 107 -3.41 5.11 18.25
C PRO A 107 -2.89 5.15 19.69
N SER A 108 -1.67 4.66 19.95
CA SER A 108 -1.07 4.63 21.30
C SER A 108 -0.34 5.91 21.71
N SER A 109 -0.34 6.95 20.88
CA SER A 109 0.30 8.23 21.23
C SER A 109 -0.50 9.40 20.69
N GLN A 110 -0.83 10.35 21.56
CA GLN A 110 -1.33 11.69 21.22
C GLN A 110 -0.28 12.56 20.47
N LYS A 111 0.79 11.94 19.96
CA LYS A 111 1.90 12.56 19.22
C LYS A 111 2.05 11.81 17.90
N PRO A 112 2.53 12.48 16.82
CA PRO A 112 2.91 11.79 15.60
C PRO A 112 3.79 10.59 15.96
N ALA A 113 3.42 9.41 15.48
CA ALA A 113 4.21 8.22 15.73
C ALA A 113 5.67 8.54 15.33
N ALA A 114 6.64 8.19 16.17
CA ALA A 114 8.05 8.41 15.92
C ALA A 114 8.56 7.42 14.84
N LEU A 115 7.85 7.38 13.71
CA LEU A 115 8.15 6.56 12.55
C LEU A 115 9.38 7.12 11.87
N SER A 116 10.19 6.21 11.35
CA SER A 116 11.25 6.49 10.38
C SER A 116 10.75 7.35 9.21
N GLU A 117 11.64 8.20 8.70
CA GLU A 117 11.35 9.03 7.52
C GLU A 117 11.07 8.16 6.29
N GLU A 118 11.78 7.04 6.19
CA GLU A 118 11.65 6.04 5.14
C GLU A 118 10.26 5.41 5.11
N LEU A 119 9.73 5.00 6.26
CA LEU A 119 8.39 4.44 6.34
C LEU A 119 7.32 5.47 5.99
N LYS A 120 7.44 6.71 6.49
CA LYS A 120 6.50 7.79 6.14
C LYS A 120 6.47 8.01 4.64
N LEU A 121 7.64 8.12 4.01
CA LEU A 121 7.75 8.31 2.58
C LEU A 121 7.15 7.15 1.79
N ALA A 122 7.47 5.91 2.16
CA ALA A 122 6.92 4.71 1.52
C ALA A 122 5.38 4.71 1.57
N VAL A 123 4.78 5.07 2.70
CA VAL A 123 3.33 5.11 2.84
C VAL A 123 2.70 6.24 2.01
N ILE A 124 3.30 7.44 1.99
CA ILE A 124 2.81 8.55 1.16
C ILE A 124 2.86 8.17 -0.33
N GLN A 125 3.93 7.51 -0.77
CA GLN A 125 4.07 7.01 -2.13
C GLN A 125 3.04 5.91 -2.43
N GLY A 126 2.81 5.00 -1.50
CA GLY A 126 1.79 3.96 -1.61
C GLY A 126 0.37 4.54 -1.75
N LEU A 127 0.02 5.54 -0.93
CA LEU A 127 -1.26 6.25 -1.04
C LEU A 127 -1.41 6.94 -2.39
N SER A 128 -0.38 7.66 -2.84
CA SER A 128 -0.39 8.31 -4.15
C SER A 128 -0.57 7.30 -5.27
N THR A 129 0.16 6.19 -5.24
CA THR A 129 0.10 5.14 -6.26
C THR A 129 -1.27 4.46 -6.26
N LEU A 130 -1.84 4.19 -5.09
CA LEU A 130 -3.20 3.64 -4.97
C LEU A 130 -4.23 4.51 -5.69
N MET A 131 -4.20 5.82 -5.44
CA MET A 131 -5.15 6.74 -6.06
C MET A 131 -4.97 6.83 -7.58
N HIS A 132 -3.75 6.76 -8.09
CA HIS A 132 -3.50 6.72 -9.55
C HIS A 132 -3.88 5.37 -10.19
N SER A 133 -3.74 4.27 -9.44
CA SER A 133 -4.06 2.92 -9.91
C SER A 133 -5.57 2.63 -9.91
N ALA A 134 -6.36 3.41 -9.17
CA ALA A 134 -7.78 3.18 -9.06
C ALA A 134 -8.51 3.48 -10.37
N TYR A 135 -9.46 2.62 -10.73
CA TYR A 135 -10.27 2.81 -11.92
C TYR A 135 -11.13 4.07 -11.78
N ARG A 136 -11.29 4.84 -12.86
CA ARG A 136 -11.91 6.18 -12.86
C ARG A 136 -13.25 6.22 -12.09
N ASP A 137 -14.12 5.26 -12.34
CA ASP A 137 -15.45 5.23 -11.73
C ASP A 137 -15.39 4.87 -10.24
N ILE A 138 -14.39 4.08 -9.86
CA ILE A 138 -14.16 3.66 -8.47
C ILE A 138 -13.60 4.83 -7.65
N ILE A 139 -12.74 5.67 -8.24
CA ILE A 139 -12.24 6.87 -7.57
C ILE A 139 -13.39 7.80 -7.15
N LEU A 140 -14.42 7.94 -7.98
CA LEU A 140 -15.56 8.81 -7.67
C LEU A 140 -16.32 8.35 -6.42
N THR A 141 -16.38 7.03 -6.18
CA THR A 141 -16.99 6.48 -4.96
C THR A 141 -16.26 6.91 -3.68
N PHE A 142 -14.99 7.33 -3.79
CA PHE A 142 -14.19 7.81 -2.67
C PHE A 142 -14.66 9.17 -2.13
N TYR A 143 -15.41 9.92 -2.92
CA TYR A 143 -15.98 11.22 -2.56
C TYR A 143 -17.45 11.12 -2.09
N GLU A 144 -17.98 9.91 -1.95
CA GLU A 144 -19.31 9.70 -1.38
C GLU A 144 -19.34 10.05 0.12
N PRO A 145 -20.47 10.58 0.64
CA PRO A 145 -20.58 11.02 2.03
C PRO A 145 -20.18 9.99 3.09
N SER A 146 -20.39 8.70 2.80
CA SER A 146 -20.01 7.58 3.67
C SER A 146 -18.50 7.42 3.83
N ILE A 147 -17.71 7.83 2.82
CA ILE A 147 -16.25 7.65 2.76
C ILE A 147 -15.49 8.93 3.13
N LEU A 148 -16.14 10.10 3.04
CA LEU A 148 -15.55 11.40 3.39
C LEU A 148 -14.85 11.45 4.75
N PRO A 149 -15.33 10.83 5.85
CA PRO A 149 -14.60 10.84 7.12
C PRO A 149 -13.21 10.20 7.01
N ARG A 150 -13.07 9.17 6.18
CA ARG A 150 -11.83 8.43 5.97
C ARG A 150 -10.86 9.24 5.11
N LEU A 151 -11.37 9.89 4.06
CA LEU A 151 -10.61 10.84 3.26
C LEU A 151 -10.14 12.04 4.11
N GLY A 152 -11.04 12.64 4.88
CA GLY A 152 -10.73 13.78 5.74
C GLY A 152 -9.66 13.47 6.78
N PHE A 153 -9.67 12.25 7.34
CA PHE A 153 -8.61 11.77 8.24
C PHE A 153 -7.24 11.74 7.54
N ALA A 154 -7.16 11.14 6.35
CA ALA A 154 -5.91 11.07 5.60
C ALA A 154 -5.41 12.46 5.15
N VAL A 155 -6.32 13.36 4.72
CA VAL A 155 -5.98 14.75 4.39
C VAL A 155 -5.39 15.46 5.61
N SER A 156 -5.99 15.28 6.79
CA SER A 156 -5.50 15.85 8.05
C SER A 156 -4.11 15.32 8.42
N LEU A 157 -3.88 14.01 8.23
CA LEU A 157 -2.57 13.40 8.44
C LEU A 157 -1.51 13.97 7.50
N LEU A 158 -1.79 14.05 6.20
CA LEU A 158 -0.86 14.55 5.19
C LEU A 158 -0.55 16.03 5.38
N LEU A 159 -1.54 16.85 5.74
CA LEU A 159 -1.32 18.25 6.11
C LEU A 159 -0.42 18.37 7.35
N GLY A 160 -0.67 17.55 8.38
CA GLY A 160 0.18 17.49 9.56
C GLY A 160 1.64 17.16 9.22
N LEU A 161 1.87 16.19 8.32
CA LEU A 161 3.22 15.87 7.84
C LEU A 161 3.83 17.03 7.02
N ALA A 162 3.05 17.65 6.13
CA ALA A 162 3.50 18.77 5.32
C ALA A 162 3.88 20.01 6.14
N GLU A 163 3.24 20.22 7.30
CA GLU A 163 3.52 21.35 8.19
C GLU A 163 4.67 21.04 9.17
N GLN A 164 4.58 19.91 9.86
CA GLN A 164 5.38 19.64 11.06
C GLN A 164 6.70 18.91 10.79
N GLU A 165 6.83 18.19 9.66
CA GLU A 165 8.05 17.43 9.38
C GLU A 165 9.26 18.31 9.11
N LYS A 166 10.44 17.85 9.51
CA LYS A 166 11.69 18.56 9.20
C LYS A 166 12.18 18.23 7.79
N SER A 167 11.95 17.00 7.35
CA SER A 167 12.38 16.51 6.06
C SER A 167 11.64 17.21 4.92
N LYS A 168 12.39 17.96 4.10
CA LYS A 168 11.83 18.62 2.92
C LYS A 168 11.21 17.62 1.94
N GLN A 169 11.80 16.42 1.84
CA GLN A 169 11.31 15.35 0.97
C GLN A 169 9.93 14.87 1.39
N ILE A 170 9.72 14.61 2.69
CA ILE A 170 8.40 14.20 3.20
C ILE A 170 7.37 15.31 3.01
N LYS A 171 7.75 16.57 3.27
CA LYS A 171 6.86 17.71 3.06
C LYS A 171 6.38 17.81 1.61
N ILE A 172 7.29 17.71 0.65
CA ILE A 172 6.95 17.73 -0.78
C ILE A 172 6.09 16.53 -1.16
N ALA A 173 6.46 15.32 -0.73
CA ALA A 173 5.71 14.11 -1.02
C ALA A 173 4.28 14.18 -0.47
N ALA A 174 4.10 14.69 0.75
CA ALA A 174 2.79 14.86 1.36
C ALA A 174 1.92 15.85 0.57
N LEU A 175 2.48 16.98 0.14
CA LEU A 175 1.77 17.96 -0.70
C LEU A 175 1.40 17.38 -2.07
N GLN A 176 2.29 16.61 -2.70
CA GLN A 176 2.00 15.92 -3.95
C GLN A 176 0.89 14.88 -3.77
N CYS A 177 0.92 14.10 -2.68
CA CYS A 177 -0.14 13.16 -2.38
C CYS A 177 -1.49 13.86 -2.15
N LEU A 178 -1.50 15.04 -1.51
CA LEU A 178 -2.71 15.85 -1.33
C LEU A 178 -3.29 16.32 -2.68
N GLN A 179 -2.45 16.70 -3.65
CA GLN A 179 -2.90 17.07 -5.00
C GLN A 179 -3.54 15.92 -5.76
N VAL A 180 -3.24 14.67 -5.39
CA VAL A 180 -3.84 13.48 -6.00
C VAL A 180 -5.19 13.15 -5.34
N LEU A 181 -5.38 13.54 -4.08
CA LEU A 181 -6.59 13.27 -3.30
C LEU A 181 -7.69 14.33 -3.47
N LEU A 182 -7.34 15.53 -3.93
CA LEU A 182 -8.21 16.71 -4.01
C LEU A 182 -8.36 17.17 -5.46
#